data_AF-A0A936ECT3-F1
#
_entry.id   AF-A0A936ECT3-F1
#
_cell.length_a   1.000
_cell.length_b   1.000
_cell.length_c   1.000
_cell.angle_alpha   90.00
_cell.angle_beta   90.00
_cell.angle_gamma   90.00
#
_symmetry.space_group_name_H-M   'P 1'
#
loop_
_entity.id
_entity.type
_entity.pdbx_description
1 polymer ?
#
loop_
_entity_poly.entity_id
_entity_poly.type
_entity_poly.pdbx_seq_one_letter_code
_entity_poly.pdbx_strand_id
1 'polypeptide(L)'
;MQLGNPTLTIEDVIEVARHGRAVPHLDPTTPAYQRILASRRWVEQVLASNDRAYYGINTGFGIKAGRVPLETAEIPWLSRNLIVSHASGVGPSFHPEVVRAAMLLRAHSLAQGYSGVRPQLIETLVQMLNEGVTPLVPELGSVGSSGDLAPLSHLALVISERPTTHPERALPPNLPSDYDESGRALVLLHEGKRPHTSSR
;
A
#
# COMPACT_ATOMS: atom_id res chain seq x y z
N MET A 1 -11.87 12.69 13.71
CA MET A 1 -10.95 12.41 12.59
C MET A 1 -11.75 11.99 11.36
N GLN A 2 -11.45 12.57 10.19
CA GLN A 2 -11.99 12.15 8.88
C GLN A 2 -10.82 12.13 7.88
N LEU A 3 -10.67 11.05 7.11
CA LEU A 3 -9.58 10.94 6.13
C LEU A 3 -9.81 11.88 4.94
N GLY A 4 -8.72 12.41 4.37
CA GLY A 4 -8.79 13.29 3.19
C GLY A 4 -9.29 14.71 3.46
N ASN A 5 -9.44 15.10 4.73
CA ASN A 5 -9.76 16.48 5.17
C ASN A 5 -8.47 17.13 5.73
N PRO A 6 -8.15 18.42 5.49
CA PRO A 6 -6.91 19.06 5.97
C PRO A 6 -6.60 19.04 7.48
N THR A 7 -7.43 18.44 8.33
CA THR A 7 -7.42 18.62 9.79
C THR A 7 -6.89 17.42 10.59
N LEU A 8 -6.12 16.52 10.00
CA LEU A 8 -5.49 15.45 10.78
C LEU A 8 -4.41 16.04 11.72
N THR A 9 -4.56 15.86 13.03
CA THR A 9 -3.61 16.39 14.03
C THR A 9 -2.63 15.33 14.51
N ILE A 10 -1.57 15.78 15.21
CA ILE A 10 -0.60 14.87 15.84
C ILE A 10 -1.28 14.01 16.90
N GLU A 11 -2.22 14.57 17.65
CA GLU A 11 -3.00 13.86 18.67
C GLU A 11 -3.83 12.76 18.04
N ASP A 12 -4.50 13.01 16.91
CA ASP A 12 -5.23 11.97 16.17
C ASP A 12 -4.30 10.81 15.76
N VAL A 13 -3.07 11.11 15.34
CA VAL A 13 -2.05 10.10 14.99
C VAL A 13 -1.64 9.29 16.22
N ILE A 14 -1.37 9.95 17.34
CA ILE A 14 -1.00 9.30 18.61
C ILE A 14 -2.12 8.37 19.09
N GLU A 15 -3.37 8.84 19.09
CA GLU A 15 -4.53 8.08 19.52
C GLU A 15 -4.73 6.80 18.71
N VAL A 16 -4.55 6.86 17.39
CA VAL A 16 -4.64 5.67 16.54
C VAL A 16 -3.42 4.77 16.73
N ALA A 17 -2.22 5.33 16.72
CA ALA A 17 -0.97 4.57 16.73
C ALA A 17 -0.73 3.84 18.06
N ARG A 18 -0.94 4.53 19.19
CA ARG A 18 -0.63 4.06 20.54
C ARG A 18 -1.84 3.55 21.31
N HIS A 19 -3.00 4.16 21.12
CA HIS A 19 -4.20 3.87 21.92
C HIS A 19 -5.27 3.07 21.15
N GLY A 20 -5.01 2.73 19.90
CA GLY A 20 -5.90 1.87 19.12
C GLY A 20 -7.24 2.52 18.77
N ARG A 21 -7.32 3.86 18.78
CA ARG A 21 -8.54 4.57 18.39
C ARG A 21 -9.00 4.14 17.00
N ALA A 22 -10.28 3.82 16.87
CA ALA A 22 -10.86 3.40 15.61
C ALA A 22 -10.77 4.51 14.55
N VAL A 23 -10.36 4.13 13.35
CA VAL A 23 -10.32 4.99 12.16
C VAL A 23 -11.64 4.85 11.41
N PRO A 24 -12.35 5.95 11.11
CA PRO A 24 -13.58 5.87 10.33
C PRO A 24 -13.32 5.34 8.92
N HIS A 25 -14.22 4.47 8.46
CA HIS A 25 -14.26 3.98 7.08
C HIS A 25 -14.49 5.11 6.09
N LEU A 26 -14.11 4.90 4.83
CA LEU A 26 -14.36 5.87 3.78
C LEU A 26 -15.87 5.99 3.51
N ASP A 27 -16.42 7.18 3.73
CA ASP A 27 -17.81 7.48 3.44
C ASP A 27 -17.99 7.92 1.98
N PRO A 28 -18.74 7.16 1.15
CA PRO A 28 -18.95 7.46 -0.27
C PRO A 28 -19.63 8.81 -0.56
N THR A 29 -20.35 9.35 0.43
CA THR A 29 -21.08 10.62 0.31
C THR A 29 -20.16 11.83 0.48
N THR A 30 -18.92 11.64 0.91
CA THR A 30 -18.01 12.73 1.23
C THR A 30 -17.29 13.30 0.02
N PRO A 31 -16.94 14.60 0.03
CA PRO A 31 -16.11 15.19 -1.02
C PRO A 31 -14.76 14.50 -1.20
N ALA A 32 -14.16 13.98 -0.12
CA ALA A 32 -12.90 13.25 -0.19
C ALA A 32 -13.03 11.99 -1.06
N TYR A 33 -14.08 11.20 -0.86
CA TYR A 33 -14.35 10.01 -1.67
C TYR A 33 -14.53 10.34 -3.16
N GLN A 34 -15.25 11.43 -3.45
CA GLN A 34 -15.46 11.88 -4.84
C GLN A 34 -14.15 12.29 -5.53
N ARG A 35 -13.22 12.94 -4.81
CA ARG A 35 -11.88 13.24 -5.35
C ARG A 35 -11.07 11.98 -5.66
N ILE A 36 -11.11 10.99 -4.78
CA ILE A 36 -10.44 9.69 -5.00
C ILE A 36 -10.97 9.04 -6.28
N LEU A 37 -12.31 8.98 -6.45
CA LEU A 37 -12.92 8.42 -7.65
C LEU A 37 -12.56 9.19 -8.92
N ALA A 38 -12.57 10.52 -8.88
CA ALA A 38 -12.20 11.34 -10.04
C ALA A 38 -10.75 11.09 -10.46
N SER A 39 -9.83 11.06 -9.49
CA SER A 39 -8.41 10.74 -9.75
C SER A 39 -8.22 9.32 -10.28
N ARG A 40 -8.97 8.35 -9.76
CA ARG A 40 -8.92 6.96 -10.24
C ARG A 40 -9.42 6.84 -11.69
N ARG A 41 -10.54 7.49 -12.03
CA ARG A 41 -11.08 7.50 -13.40
C ARG A 41 -10.09 8.09 -14.40
N TRP A 42 -9.35 9.13 -14.00
CA TRP A 42 -8.30 9.70 -14.84
C TRP A 42 -7.19 8.67 -15.13
N VAL A 43 -6.73 7.92 -14.13
CA VAL A 43 -5.76 6.83 -14.34
C VAL A 43 -6.32 5.76 -15.27
N GLU A 44 -7.59 5.40 -15.13
CA GLU A 44 -8.25 4.41 -16.01
C GLU A 44 -8.33 4.89 -17.46
N GLN A 45 -8.61 6.16 -17.69
CA GLN A 45 -8.59 6.78 -19.02
C GLN A 45 -7.19 6.73 -19.64
N VAL A 46 -6.16 7.10 -18.87
CA VAL A 46 -4.76 7.04 -19.31
C VAL A 46 -4.34 5.61 -19.69
N LEU A 47 -4.74 4.62 -18.87
CA LEU A 47 -4.42 3.22 -19.14
C LEU A 47 -5.18 2.66 -20.34
N ALA A 48 -6.41 3.13 -20.58
CA ALA A 48 -7.24 2.71 -21.71
C ALA A 48 -6.77 3.32 -23.04
N SER A 49 -6.36 4.59 -23.06
CA SER A 49 -5.81 5.21 -24.27
C SER A 49 -4.41 4.68 -24.59
N ASN A 50 -3.58 4.52 -23.55
CA ASN A 50 -2.16 4.16 -23.61
C ASN A 50 -1.36 4.92 -24.69
N ASP A 51 -1.78 6.17 -24.98
CA ASP A 51 -1.29 7.01 -26.08
C ASP A 51 -0.10 7.87 -25.68
N ARG A 52 0.17 7.98 -24.37
CA ARG A 52 1.27 8.77 -23.81
C ARG A 52 1.92 8.04 -22.64
N ALA A 53 3.23 8.28 -22.48
CA ALA A 53 4.01 7.80 -21.35
C ALA A 53 3.77 8.62 -20.08
N TYR A 54 3.40 7.93 -19.00
CA TYR A 54 3.21 8.45 -17.65
C TYR A 54 4.04 7.63 -16.65
N TYR A 55 5.00 8.32 -16.01
CA TYR A 55 5.92 7.72 -15.04
C TYR A 55 5.19 6.92 -13.96
N GLY A 56 5.54 5.64 -13.83
CA GLY A 56 4.99 4.76 -12.79
C GLY A 56 3.52 4.37 -12.95
N ILE A 57 2.86 4.79 -14.04
CA ILE A 57 1.51 4.35 -14.41
C ILE A 57 1.63 3.31 -15.53
N ASN A 58 2.18 3.71 -16.68
CA ASN A 58 2.40 2.83 -17.83
C ASN A 58 3.87 2.82 -18.29
N THR A 59 4.79 3.36 -17.48
CA THR A 59 6.24 3.21 -17.69
C THR A 59 6.94 2.72 -16.44
N GLY A 60 8.17 2.22 -16.59
CA GLY A 60 8.99 1.80 -15.47
C GLY A 60 9.44 2.95 -14.53
N PHE A 61 10.22 2.61 -13.51
CA PHE A 61 10.64 3.52 -12.45
C PHE A 61 12.15 3.79 -12.50
N GLY A 62 12.58 4.96 -12.00
CA GLY A 62 14.00 5.34 -11.91
C GLY A 62 14.71 5.24 -13.27
N ILE A 63 15.84 4.53 -13.31
CA ILE A 63 16.61 4.30 -14.56
C ILE A 63 15.83 3.53 -15.63
N LYS A 64 14.77 2.81 -15.23
CA LYS A 64 13.87 2.09 -16.13
C LYS A 64 12.65 2.93 -16.56
N ALA A 65 12.63 4.22 -16.25
CA ALA A 65 11.65 5.15 -16.76
C ALA A 65 11.84 5.36 -18.28
N GLY A 66 11.24 4.46 -19.04
CA GLY A 66 11.17 4.58 -20.49
C GLY A 66 10.30 5.77 -20.91
N ARG A 67 10.47 6.21 -22.17
CA ARG A 67 9.59 7.19 -22.82
C ARG A 67 8.45 6.56 -23.61
N VAL A 68 8.40 5.23 -23.65
CA VAL A 68 7.41 4.44 -24.36
C VAL A 68 6.54 3.74 -23.32
N PRO A 69 5.20 3.78 -23.46
CA PRO A 69 4.30 2.99 -22.63
C PRO A 69 4.59 1.49 -22.74
N LEU A 70 4.44 0.77 -21.64
CA LEU A 70 4.41 -0.69 -21.62
C LEU A 70 3.09 -1.20 -22.18
N GLU A 71 3.08 -2.48 -22.53
CA GLU A 71 1.85 -3.17 -22.89
C GLU A 71 0.92 -3.25 -21.68
N THR A 72 -0.38 -3.05 -21.88
CA THR A 72 -1.36 -3.00 -20.77
C THR A 72 -1.34 -4.26 -19.91
N ALA A 73 -1.04 -5.42 -20.50
CA ALA A 73 -0.91 -6.71 -19.80
C ALA A 73 0.28 -6.77 -18.83
N GLU A 74 1.32 -5.95 -19.03
CA GLU A 74 2.52 -5.91 -18.20
C GLU A 74 2.35 -5.02 -16.96
N ILE A 75 1.43 -4.06 -17.00
CA ILE A 75 1.25 -3.03 -15.96
C ILE A 75 0.96 -3.61 -14.57
N PRO A 76 0.08 -4.63 -14.40
CA PRO A 76 -0.12 -5.26 -13.09
C PRO A 76 1.16 -5.88 -12.52
N TRP A 77 1.99 -6.47 -13.38
CA TRP A 77 3.28 -7.04 -12.98
C TRP A 77 4.30 -5.96 -12.65
N LEU A 78 4.31 -4.84 -13.36
CA LEU A 78 5.15 -3.69 -13.05
C LEU A 78 4.93 -3.25 -11.60
N SER A 79 3.68 -3.01 -11.20
CA SER A 79 3.37 -2.58 -9.82
C SER A 79 3.79 -3.62 -8.79
N ARG A 80 3.51 -4.90 -9.02
CA ARG A 80 3.89 -5.97 -8.08
C ARG A 80 5.41 -6.11 -7.97
N ASN A 81 6.12 -6.11 -9.09
CA ASN A 81 7.56 -6.23 -9.13
C ASN A 81 8.25 -5.05 -8.45
N LEU A 82 7.71 -3.83 -8.58
CA LEU A 82 8.22 -2.68 -7.84
C LEU A 82 8.18 -2.95 -6.34
N ILE A 83 7.03 -3.40 -5.83
CA ILE A 83 6.84 -3.70 -4.41
C ILE A 83 7.84 -4.77 -3.95
N VAL A 84 7.94 -5.89 -4.67
CA VAL A 84 8.88 -6.97 -4.31
C VAL A 84 10.34 -6.49 -4.35
N SER A 85 10.74 -5.78 -5.39
CA SER A 85 12.14 -5.38 -5.56
C SER A 85 12.59 -4.30 -4.57
N HIS A 86 11.65 -3.55 -3.99
CA HIS A 86 11.95 -2.47 -3.04
C HIS A 86 11.67 -2.87 -1.59
N ALA A 87 11.05 -4.02 -1.32
CA ALA A 87 10.97 -4.60 0.02
C ALA A 87 12.32 -5.19 0.47
N SER A 88 13.37 -4.38 0.37
CA SER A 88 14.77 -4.72 0.64
C SER A 88 15.27 -4.18 1.98
N GLY A 89 14.35 -3.67 2.81
CA GLY A 89 14.69 -3.24 4.17
C GLY A 89 15.25 -4.39 5.02
N VAL A 90 16.16 -4.07 5.93
CA VAL A 90 16.90 -5.03 6.77
C VAL A 90 16.98 -4.55 8.24
N GLY A 91 17.47 -5.43 9.11
CA GLY A 91 17.66 -5.13 10.53
C GLY A 91 16.40 -5.37 11.36
N PRO A 92 16.34 -4.85 12.60
CA PRO A 92 15.15 -4.97 13.43
C PRO A 92 13.95 -4.30 12.75
N SER A 93 12.74 -4.72 13.13
CA SER A 93 11.51 -4.07 12.68
C SER A 93 11.19 -2.86 13.55
N PHE A 94 10.59 -1.84 12.93
CA PHE A 94 10.02 -0.68 13.62
C PHE A 94 9.04 -1.12 14.70
N HIS A 95 9.00 -0.35 15.79
CA HIS A 95 7.97 -0.51 16.81
C HIS A 95 6.56 -0.40 16.17
N PRO A 96 5.57 -1.24 16.57
CA PRO A 96 4.25 -1.25 15.95
C PRO A 96 3.56 0.12 15.90
N GLU A 97 3.79 0.98 16.89
CA GLU A 97 3.23 2.35 16.90
C GLU A 97 3.69 3.19 15.69
N VAL A 98 4.94 3.03 15.26
CA VAL A 98 5.52 3.76 14.12
C VAL A 98 4.87 3.27 12.82
N VAL A 99 4.73 1.95 12.68
CA VAL A 99 4.09 1.35 11.50
C VAL A 99 2.61 1.75 11.42
N ARG A 100 1.88 1.73 12.54
CA ARG A 100 0.48 2.17 12.60
C ARG A 100 0.31 3.65 12.28
N ALA A 101 1.21 4.51 12.78
CA ALA A 101 1.23 5.92 12.40
C ALA A 101 1.46 6.10 10.89
N ALA A 102 2.44 5.38 10.31
CA ALA A 102 2.71 5.40 8.88
C ALA A 102 1.51 4.92 8.05
N MET A 103 0.82 3.86 8.48
CA MET A 103 -0.41 3.36 7.84
C MET A 103 -1.51 4.42 7.83
N LEU A 104 -1.77 5.09 8.96
CA LEU A 104 -2.78 6.15 9.06
C LEU A 104 -2.43 7.34 8.16
N LEU A 105 -1.20 7.82 8.25
CA LEU A 105 -0.72 8.94 7.43
C LEU A 105 -0.78 8.61 5.95
N ARG A 106 -0.49 7.35 5.58
CA ARG A 106 -0.60 6.88 4.21
C ARG A 106 -2.06 6.84 3.75
N ALA A 107 -2.96 6.26 4.54
CA ALA A 107 -4.39 6.25 4.25
C ALA A 107 -4.95 7.67 4.07
N HIS A 108 -4.56 8.59 4.96
CA HIS A 108 -4.93 9.99 4.91
C HIS A 108 -4.42 10.70 3.65
N SER A 109 -3.13 10.53 3.33
CA SER A 109 -2.49 11.12 2.15
C SER A 109 -3.16 10.63 0.86
N LEU A 110 -3.43 9.33 0.74
CA LEU A 110 -4.15 8.76 -0.40
C LEU A 110 -5.57 9.31 -0.51
N ALA A 111 -6.26 9.53 0.62
CA ALA A 111 -7.60 10.08 0.67
C ALA A 111 -7.68 11.57 0.26
N GLN A 112 -6.56 12.26 0.09
CA GLN A 112 -6.54 13.61 -0.50
C GLN A 112 -7.03 13.61 -1.96
N GLY A 113 -6.90 12.48 -2.66
CA GLY A 113 -7.46 12.28 -4.00
C GLY A 113 -6.53 12.69 -5.14
N TYR A 114 -5.21 12.65 -4.93
CA TYR A 114 -4.21 12.98 -5.96
C TYR A 114 -3.42 11.77 -6.48
N SER A 115 -3.64 10.58 -5.90
CA SER A 115 -2.79 9.41 -6.14
C SER A 115 -3.34 8.38 -7.14
N GLY A 116 -4.57 8.57 -7.65
CA GLY A 116 -5.18 7.66 -8.63
C GLY A 116 -5.42 6.23 -8.11
N VAL A 117 -5.40 6.03 -6.80
CA VAL A 117 -5.59 4.72 -6.17
C VAL A 117 -7.06 4.31 -6.14
N ARG A 118 -7.29 3.01 -6.05
CA ARG A 118 -8.64 2.46 -5.79
C ARG A 118 -9.07 2.80 -4.35
N PRO A 119 -10.34 3.20 -4.10
CA PRO A 119 -10.83 3.43 -2.73
C PRO A 119 -10.61 2.24 -1.80
N GLN A 120 -10.72 1.02 -2.34
CA GLN A 120 -10.50 -0.24 -1.63
C GLN A 120 -9.12 -0.32 -0.97
N LEU A 121 -8.10 0.32 -1.54
CA LEU A 121 -6.75 0.33 -0.96
C LEU A 121 -6.71 1.08 0.37
N ILE A 122 -7.35 2.25 0.42
CA ILE A 122 -7.43 3.08 1.64
C ILE A 122 -8.28 2.35 2.67
N GLU A 123 -9.40 1.77 2.23
CA GLU A 123 -10.31 1.00 3.05
C GLU A 123 -9.62 -0.22 3.69
N THR A 124 -8.74 -0.91 2.95
CA THR A 124 -7.94 -2.02 3.48
C THR A 124 -6.99 -1.53 4.60
N LEU A 125 -6.34 -0.38 4.44
CA LEU A 125 -5.48 0.18 5.49
C LEU A 125 -6.28 0.54 6.75
N VAL A 126 -7.48 1.10 6.58
CA VAL A 126 -8.40 1.41 7.69
C VAL A 126 -8.82 0.14 8.43
N GLN A 127 -9.20 -0.90 7.69
CA GLN A 127 -9.57 -2.20 8.27
C GLN A 127 -8.40 -2.81 9.06
N MET A 128 -7.20 -2.85 8.49
CA MET A 128 -6.02 -3.35 9.19
C MET A 128 -5.74 -2.58 10.49
N LEU A 129 -5.84 -1.25 10.47
CA LEU A 129 -5.66 -0.42 11.67
C LEU A 129 -6.68 -0.76 12.77
N ASN A 130 -7.95 -0.94 12.39
CA ASN A 130 -9.07 -1.24 13.28
C ASN A 130 -9.06 -2.69 13.81
N GLU A 131 -8.55 -3.62 13.00
CA GLU A 131 -8.40 -5.03 13.35
C GLU A 131 -7.09 -5.32 14.10
N GLY A 132 -6.19 -4.35 14.17
CA GLY A 132 -4.90 -4.50 14.85
C GLY A 132 -3.87 -5.30 14.04
N VAL A 133 -4.03 -5.36 12.72
CA VAL A 133 -3.07 -5.97 11.79
C VAL A 133 -1.97 -4.96 11.48
N THR A 134 -0.75 -5.23 11.92
CA THR A 134 0.41 -4.35 11.72
C THR A 134 1.53 -5.09 10.99
N PRO A 135 1.90 -4.69 9.77
CA PRO A 135 3.01 -5.31 9.04
C PRO A 135 4.33 -5.23 9.82
N LEU A 136 5.19 -6.25 9.65
CA LEU A 136 6.59 -6.16 10.04
C LEU A 136 7.33 -5.29 9.03
N VAL A 137 7.97 -4.22 9.49
CA VAL A 137 8.67 -3.26 8.63
C VAL A 137 10.08 -3.02 9.18
N PRO A 138 11.14 -3.49 8.49
CA PRO A 138 12.52 -3.25 8.89
C PRO A 138 12.90 -1.76 8.93
N GLU A 139 13.75 -1.39 9.89
CA GLU A 139 14.12 0.01 10.15
C GLU A 139 15.16 0.58 9.16
N LEU A 140 15.98 -0.28 8.55
CA LEU A 140 17.08 0.13 7.68
C LEU A 140 16.77 -0.16 6.21
N GLY A 141 17.16 0.75 5.30
CA GLY A 141 17.05 0.54 3.84
C GLY A 141 16.41 1.69 3.06
N SER A 142 15.85 2.69 3.75
CA SER A 142 15.42 3.95 3.12
C SER A 142 16.54 5.00 3.20
N VAL A 143 16.72 5.79 2.13
CA VAL A 143 17.59 6.98 2.10
C VAL A 143 16.78 8.29 2.14
N GLY A 144 15.45 8.21 2.26
CA GLY A 144 14.54 9.36 2.35
C GLY A 144 14.40 10.24 1.10
N SER A 145 15.22 10.04 0.06
CA SER A 145 15.31 10.94 -1.10
C SER A 145 14.11 10.88 -2.07
N SER A 146 13.45 9.72 -2.20
CA SER A 146 12.27 9.52 -3.08
C SER A 146 11.02 9.07 -2.30
N GLY A 147 11.00 9.41 -1.01
CA GLY A 147 10.09 8.82 -0.02
C GLY A 147 10.61 7.52 0.57
N ASP A 148 9.87 6.97 1.54
CA ASP A 148 10.23 5.75 2.26
C ASP A 148 9.87 4.48 1.48
N LEU A 149 10.44 4.34 0.29
CA LEU A 149 10.12 3.24 -0.64
C LEU A 149 10.32 1.87 0.00
N ALA A 150 11.43 1.64 0.71
CA ALA A 150 11.69 0.34 1.31
C ALA A 150 10.69 0.00 2.44
N PRO A 151 10.51 0.85 3.47
CA PRO A 151 9.50 0.64 4.50
C PRO A 151 8.07 0.51 3.95
N LEU A 152 7.69 1.37 2.99
CA LEU A 152 6.34 1.32 2.40
C LEU A 152 6.14 0.12 1.48
N SER A 153 7.20 -0.45 0.90
CA SER A 153 7.11 -1.69 0.11
C SER A 153 6.85 -2.89 1.01
N HIS A 154 7.47 -2.96 2.19
CA HIS A 154 7.15 -3.96 3.21
C HIS A 154 5.69 -3.91 3.65
N LEU A 155 5.15 -2.70 3.87
CA LEU A 155 3.72 -2.51 4.12
C LEU A 155 2.87 -2.94 2.90
N ALA A 156 3.24 -2.47 1.70
CA ALA A 156 2.48 -2.72 0.48
C ALA A 156 2.43 -4.22 0.13
N LEU A 157 3.45 -5.00 0.51
CA LEU A 157 3.47 -6.45 0.32
C LEU A 157 2.25 -7.12 0.96
N VAL A 158 1.92 -6.75 2.19
CA VAL A 158 0.80 -7.34 2.96
C VAL A 158 -0.55 -7.13 2.27
N ILE A 159 -0.73 -5.99 1.60
CA ILE A 159 -1.99 -5.59 0.94
C ILE A 159 -1.99 -5.83 -0.57
N SER A 160 -0.91 -6.39 -1.11
CA SER A 160 -0.76 -6.64 -2.55
C SER A 160 -0.86 -8.11 -2.87
N GLU A 161 -1.61 -8.42 -3.91
CA GLU A 161 -1.70 -9.77 -4.45
C GLU A 161 -0.84 -9.91 -5.70
N ARG A 162 -0.41 -11.14 -5.96
CA ARG A 162 0.27 -11.48 -7.18
C ARG A 162 -0.74 -11.50 -8.35
N PRO A 163 -0.47 -10.82 -9.48
CA PRO A 163 -1.31 -10.95 -10.66
C PRO A 163 -1.35 -12.41 -11.17
N THR A 164 -2.53 -12.90 -11.53
CA THR A 164 -2.74 -14.26 -12.08
C THR A 164 -2.69 -14.31 -13.61
N THR A 165 -2.54 -13.15 -14.26
CA THR A 165 -2.63 -12.99 -15.71
C THR A 165 -1.45 -13.57 -16.51
N HIS A 166 -0.43 -14.12 -15.85
CA HIS A 166 0.66 -14.86 -16.50
C HIS A 166 0.99 -16.16 -15.74
N PRO A 167 0.69 -17.35 -16.31
CA PRO A 167 0.80 -18.63 -15.63
C PRO A 167 2.23 -19.14 -15.41
N GLU A 168 3.25 -18.59 -16.08
CA GLU A 168 4.57 -19.24 -16.16
C GLU A 168 5.64 -18.77 -15.15
N ARG A 169 5.39 -17.71 -14.36
CA ARG A 169 6.34 -17.37 -13.28
C ARG A 169 5.98 -18.19 -12.03
N ALA A 170 6.77 -19.19 -11.67
CA ALA A 170 6.66 -19.82 -10.35
C ALA A 170 7.05 -18.84 -9.23
N LEU A 171 6.62 -19.11 -7.99
CA LEU A 171 7.23 -18.46 -6.81
C LEU A 171 8.70 -18.90 -6.71
N PRO A 172 9.63 -18.03 -6.28
CA PRO A 172 11.00 -18.46 -6.04
C PRO A 172 10.99 -19.57 -4.97
N PRO A 173 11.81 -20.62 -5.12
CA PRO A 173 11.78 -21.80 -4.25
C PRO A 173 12.17 -21.51 -2.79
N ASN A 174 12.74 -20.34 -2.50
CA ASN A 174 13.18 -19.92 -1.16
C ASN A 174 12.57 -18.55 -0.80
N LEU A 175 11.34 -18.56 -0.30
CA LEU A 175 10.75 -17.36 0.30
C LEU A 175 11.50 -17.02 1.61
N PRO A 176 11.84 -15.74 1.86
CA PRO A 176 12.44 -15.34 3.14
C PRO A 176 11.52 -15.69 4.32
N SER A 177 12.08 -15.83 5.53
CA SER A 177 11.34 -16.20 6.76
C SER A 177 10.15 -15.28 7.07
N ASP A 178 10.19 -14.06 6.55
CA ASP A 178 9.19 -13.03 6.78
C ASP A 178 7.99 -13.14 5.81
N TYR A 179 7.86 -14.28 5.11
CA TYR A 179 6.80 -14.59 4.16
C TYR A 179 6.18 -15.97 4.43
N ASP A 180 4.87 -16.07 4.21
CA ASP A 180 4.18 -17.36 4.20
C ASP A 180 4.36 -18.11 2.86
N GLU A 181 3.95 -19.38 2.81
CA GLU A 181 4.06 -20.22 1.60
C GLU A 181 3.28 -19.68 0.38
N SER A 182 2.34 -18.75 0.60
CA SER A 182 1.61 -18.06 -0.48
C SER A 182 2.33 -16.81 -0.99
N GLY A 183 3.48 -16.46 -0.40
CA GLY A 183 4.26 -15.27 -0.72
C GLY A 183 3.68 -13.98 -0.13
N ARG A 184 2.81 -14.08 0.89
CA ARG A 184 2.33 -12.92 1.66
C ARG A 184 3.29 -12.61 2.79
N ALA A 185 3.52 -11.33 3.03
CA ALA A 185 4.38 -10.88 4.12
C ALA A 185 3.71 -11.14 5.49
N LEU A 186 4.52 -11.46 6.49
CA LEU A 186 4.07 -11.68 7.86
C LEU A 186 3.53 -10.38 8.50
N VAL A 187 2.58 -10.54 9.41
CA VAL A 187 1.94 -9.46 10.16
C VAL A 187 1.96 -9.76 11.65
N LEU A 188 2.00 -8.71 12.47
CA LEU A 188 1.70 -8.77 13.89
C LEU A 188 0.21 -8.51 14.12
N LEU A 189 -0.39 -9.30 15.00
CA LEU A 189 -1.74 -9.06 15.53
C LEU A 189 -1.61 -8.51 16.95
N HIS A 190 -2.30 -7.40 17.24
CA HIS A 190 -2.31 -6.83 18.58
C HIS A 190 -3.09 -7.73 19.56
N GLU A 191 -2.63 -7.85 20.82
CA GLU A 191 -3.23 -8.75 21.81
C GLU A 191 -4.73 -8.48 22.00
N GLY A 192 -5.53 -9.55 22.04
CA GLY A 192 -6.98 -9.51 22.27
C GLY A 192 -7.86 -9.79 21.05
N LYS A 193 -7.31 -9.93 19.83
CA LYS A 193 -8.08 -10.29 18.63
C LYS A 193 -7.51 -11.53 17.93
N ARG A 194 -8.33 -12.59 17.82
CA ARG A 194 -7.97 -13.83 17.11
C ARG A 194 -7.92 -13.54 15.60
N PRO A 195 -7.03 -14.20 14.84
CA PRO A 195 -7.09 -14.15 13.39
C PRO A 195 -8.45 -14.67 12.91
N HIS A 196 -9.18 -13.86 12.14
CA HIS A 196 -10.29 -14.36 11.33
C HIS A 196 -9.70 -15.16 10.17
N THR A 197 -9.74 -16.48 10.30
CA THR A 197 -9.59 -17.36 9.13
C THR A 197 -10.82 -17.15 8.25
N SER A 198 -10.70 -16.33 7.21
CA SER A 198 -11.70 -16.28 6.14
C SER A 198 -11.65 -17.59 5.37
N SER A 199 -12.43 -18.57 5.80
CA SER A 199 -12.86 -19.67 4.95
C SER A 199 -14.03 -19.18 4.10
N ARG A 200 -13.77 -18.83 2.84
CA ARG A 200 -14.67 -18.97 1.68
C ARG A 200 -13.93 -18.57 0.40
#